data_AF-A0A6L5FXP9-F1
#
_entry.id   AF-A0A6L5FXP9-F1
#
_cell.length_a   1.000
_cell.length_b   1.000
_cell.length_c   1.000
_cell.angle_alpha   90.00
_cell.angle_beta   90.00
_cell.angle_gamma   90.00
#
_symmetry.space_group_name_H-M   'P 1'
#
loop_
_entity.id
_entity.type
_entity.pdbx_description
1 polymer ?
#
loop_
_entity_poly.entity_id
_entity_poly.type
_entity_poly.pdbx_seq_one_letter_code
_entity_poly.pdbx_strand_id
1 'polypeptide(L)' 'MAAYSLHAQRDSREVTAPARAKFLERFEREVDPNGVLSETERARRAECARSAYFTRLALLSSTARRKRAS' A
#
# COMPACT_ATOMS: atom_id res chain seq x y z
N MET A 1 -22.03 7.79 -26.03
CA MET A 1 -20.59 7.50 -26.20
C MET A 1 -19.97 7.13 -24.85
N ALA A 2 -19.97 5.83 -24.55
CA ALA A 2 -19.02 5.02 -23.76
C ALA A 2 -18.36 5.55 -22.47
N ALA A 3 -19.11 5.77 -21.38
CA ALA A 3 -18.54 5.97 -20.03
C ALA A 3 -18.85 4.87 -19.01
N TYR A 4 -19.59 3.80 -19.37
CA TYR A 4 -20.08 2.79 -18.40
C TYR A 4 -19.65 1.34 -18.66
N SER A 5 -18.89 1.06 -19.73
CA SER A 5 -18.58 -0.32 -20.14
C SER A 5 -17.16 -0.80 -19.77
N LEU A 6 -16.33 0.02 -19.14
CA LEU A 6 -14.93 -0.33 -18.86
C LEU A 6 -14.72 -1.04 -17.51
N HIS A 7 -15.69 -0.98 -16.60
CA HIS A 7 -15.64 -1.65 -15.29
C HIS A 7 -16.31 -3.04 -15.27
N ALA A 8 -16.85 -3.51 -16.40
CA ALA A 8 -17.58 -4.77 -16.48
C ALA A 8 -16.82 -5.91 -17.20
N GLN A 9 -15.66 -5.65 -17.80
CA GLN A 9 -14.93 -6.64 -18.62
C GLN A 9 -13.49 -6.91 -18.19
N ARG A 10 -12.94 -6.13 -17.26
CA ARG A 10 -11.62 -6.36 -16.67
C ARG A 10 -11.81 -6.27 -15.17
N ASP A 11 -11.52 -7.35 -14.45
CA ASP A 11 -11.53 -7.30 -13.00
C ASP A 11 -10.59 -6.16 -12.57
N SER A 12 -11.13 -5.14 -11.89
CA SER A 12 -10.39 -3.95 -11.45
C SER A 12 -9.14 -4.29 -10.63
N ARG A 13 -9.10 -5.51 -10.09
CA ARG A 13 -7.97 -6.12 -9.39
C ARG A 13 -6.77 -6.38 -10.30
N GLU A 14 -6.97 -6.72 -11.57
CA GLU A 14 -5.89 -7.00 -12.53
C GLU A 14 -5.25 -5.70 -13.03
N VAL A 15 -6.05 -4.67 -13.30
CA VAL A 15 -5.57 -3.38 -13.80
C VAL A 15 -4.69 -2.67 -12.76
N THR A 16 -4.99 -2.85 -11.48
CA THR A 16 -4.24 -2.24 -10.37
C THR A 16 -3.17 -3.15 -9.77
N ALA A 17 -3.04 -4.40 -10.23
CA ALA A 17 -2.01 -5.33 -9.77
C ALA A 17 -0.57 -4.77 -9.89
N PRO A 18 -0.13 -4.20 -11.04
CA PRO A 18 1.24 -3.70 -11.17
C PRO A 18 1.52 -2.50 -10.25
N ALA A 19 0.53 -1.61 -10.06
CA ALA A 19 0.66 -0.48 -9.15
C ALA A 19 0.76 -0.93 -7.69
N ARG A 20 -0.04 -1.92 -7.28
CA ARG A 20 0.03 -2.52 -5.94
C ARG A 20 1.37 -3.21 -5.69
N ALA A 21 1.88 -3.95 -6.68
CA ALA A 21 3.20 -4.58 -6.58
C ALA A 21 4.31 -3.53 -6.37
N LYS A 22 4.33 -2.47 -7.18
CA LYS A 22 5.31 -1.37 -7.04
C LYS A 22 5.21 -0.63 -5.71
N PHE A 23 4.00 -0.47 -5.18
CA PHE A 23 3.78 0.10 -3.85
C PHE A 23 4.35 -0.80 -2.75
N LEU A 24 4.17 -2.12 -2.84
CA LEU A 24 4.72 -3.06 -1.88
C LEU A 24 6.26 -3.12 -1.93
N GLU A 25 6.83 -3.11 -3.12
CA GLU A 25 8.28 -3.09 -3.36
C GLU A 25 8.98 -1.89 -2.69
N ARG A 26 8.28 -0.76 -2.52
CA ARG A 26 8.82 0.38 -1.77
C ARG A 26 9.17 -0.01 -0.33
N PHE A 27 8.34 -0.80 0.35
CA PHE A 27 8.62 -1.19 1.74
C PHE A 27 9.83 -2.12 1.83
N GLU A 28 10.03 -3.00 0.85
CA GLU A 28 11.22 -3.85 0.78
C GLU A 28 12.51 -3.01 0.67
N ARG A 29 12.50 -1.98 -0.20
CA ARG A 29 13.62 -1.04 -0.31
C ARG A 29 13.81 -0.17 0.94
N GLU A 30 12.72 0.17 1.64
CA GLU A 30 12.77 0.99 2.85
C GLU A 30 13.36 0.22 4.05
N VAL A 31 13.08 -1.09 4.15
CA VAL A 31 13.61 -1.93 5.23
C VAL A 31 14.98 -2.54 4.93
N ASP A 32 15.35 -2.65 3.65
CA ASP A 32 16.64 -3.17 3.20
C ASP A 32 17.21 -2.38 2.00
N PRO A 33 17.67 -1.14 2.20
CA PRO A 33 18.22 -0.31 1.11
C PRO A 33 19.46 -0.92 0.46
N ASN A 34 20.22 -1.71 1.22
CA ASN A 34 21.50 -2.28 0.78
C ASN A 34 21.36 -3.75 0.33
N GLY A 35 20.17 -4.35 0.42
CA GLY A 35 19.93 -5.74 -0.01
C GLY A 35 20.70 -6.78 0.82
N VAL A 36 21.03 -6.48 2.07
CA VAL A 36 21.89 -7.32 2.93
C VAL A 36 21.10 -8.37 3.71
N LEU A 37 19.78 -8.25 3.80
CA LEU A 37 18.93 -9.18 4.53
C LEU A 37 18.55 -10.37 3.67
N SER A 38 18.39 -11.53 4.31
CA SER A 38 17.78 -12.69 3.65
C SER A 38 16.35 -12.36 3.21
N GLU A 39 15.88 -13.02 2.15
CA GLU A 39 14.56 -12.74 1.57
C GLU A 39 13.43 -12.88 2.60
N THR A 40 13.51 -13.88 3.47
CA THR A 40 12.54 -14.11 4.55
C THR A 40 12.50 -12.96 5.55
N GLU A 41 13.67 -12.46 5.97
CA GLU A 41 13.75 -11.37 6.94
C GLU A 41 13.33 -10.04 6.30
N ARG A 42 13.70 -9.81 5.04
CA ARG A 42 13.26 -8.65 4.26
C ARG A 42 11.74 -8.64 4.11
N ALA A 43 11.12 -9.78 3.77
CA ALA A 43 9.67 -9.90 3.64
C ALA A 43 8.96 -9.63 4.97
N ARG A 44 9.46 -10.23 6.07
CA ARG A 44 8.93 -10.00 7.43
C ARG A 44 8.98 -8.53 7.82
N ARG A 45 10.13 -7.87 7.62
CA ARG A 45 10.27 -6.44 7.91
C ARG A 45 9.41 -5.57 7.02
N ALA A 46 9.31 -5.89 5.73
CA ALA A 46 8.46 -5.15 4.79
C ALA A 46 6.98 -5.23 5.19
N GLU A 47 6.51 -6.39 5.68
CA GLU A 47 5.15 -6.53 6.22
C GLU A 47 4.93 -5.70 7.50
N CYS A 48 5.90 -5.69 8.42
CA CYS A 48 5.85 -4.83 9.60
C CYS A 48 5.80 -3.34 9.20
N ALA A 49 6.65 -2.91 8.25
CA ALA A 49 6.67 -1.54 7.75
C ALA A 49 5.36 -1.14 7.07
N ARG A 50 4.79 -2.03 6.25
CA ARG A 50 3.46 -1.86 5.64
C ARG A 50 2.39 -1.64 6.70
N SER A 51 2.38 -2.48 7.74
CA SER A 51 1.39 -2.42 8.83
C SER A 51 1.51 -1.13 9.65
N ALA A 52 2.74 -0.69 9.93
CA ALA A 52 3.01 0.58 10.61
C ALA A 52 2.56 1.78 9.77
N TYR A 53 2.81 1.78 8.46
CA TYR A 53 2.39 2.84 7.54
C TYR A 53 0.86 3.04 7.57
N PHE A 54 0.09 1.96 7.39
CA PHE A 54 -1.37 2.06 7.39
C PHE A 54 -1.95 2.42 8.76
N THR A 55 -1.34 1.93 9.84
CA THR A 55 -1.72 2.34 11.21
C THR A 55 -1.54 3.84 11.41
N ARG A 56 -0.39 4.39 10.99
CA ARG A 56 -0.13 5.84 11.04
C ARG A 56 -1.13 6.62 10.19
N LEU A 57 -1.42 6.14 8.97
CA LEU A 57 -2.38 6.78 8.08
C LEU A 57 -3.79 6.81 8.69
N ALA A 58 -4.22 5.71 9.31
CA ALA A 58 -5.50 5.61 10.00
C ALA A 58 -5.58 6.59 11.20
N LEU A 59 -4.51 6.68 11.98
CA LEU A 59 -4.41 7.63 13.09
C LEU A 59 -4.55 9.08 12.60
N LEU A 60 -3.80 9.46 11.58
CA LEU A 60 -3.87 10.81 10.99
C LEU A 60 -5.28 11.10 10.45
N SER A 61 -5.88 10.13 9.76
CA SER A 61 -7.25 10.21 9.25
C SER A 61 -8.28 10.40 10.36
N SER A 62 -8.16 9.64 11.46
CA SER A 62 -9.06 9.75 12.62
C SER A 62 -8.93 11.12 13.30
N THR A 63 -7.70 11.62 13.43
CA THR A 63 -7.40 12.93 14.03
C THR A 63 -7.97 14.07 13.17
N ALA A 64 -7.80 13.99 11.84
CA ALA A 64 -8.35 14.96 10.90
C ALA A 64 -9.89 14.96 10.87
N ARG A 65 -10.54 13.82 11.05
CA ARG A 65 -12.00 13.75 11.22
C ARG A 65 -12.44 14.39 12.53
N ARG A 66 -11.75 14.08 13.64
CA ARG A 66 -12.05 14.66 14.96
C ARG A 66 -11.98 16.19 14.94
N LYS A 67 -10.91 16.75 14.36
CA LYS A 67 -10.71 18.22 14.23
C LYS A 67 -11.79 18.92 13.40
N ARG A 68 -12.46 18.21 12.49
CA ARG A 68 -13.56 18.76 11.67
C ARG A 68 -14.91 18.70 12.37
N ALA A 69 -15.04 17.89 13.40
CA ALA A 69 -16.26 17.72 14.19
C ALA A 69 -16.29 18.60 15.45
N SER A 70 -15.15 19.19 15.83
CA SER A 70 -14.99 20.21 16.87
C SER A 70 -15.07 21.61 16.28
#